data_AF-A0A5C6BLH5-F1
#
_entry.id   AF-A0A5C6BLH5-F1
#
_cell.length_a   1.000
_cell.length_b   1.000
_cell.length_c   1.000
_cell.angle_alpha   90.00
_cell.angle_beta   90.00
_cell.angle_gamma   90.00
#
_symmetry.space_group_name_H-M   'P 1'
#
loop_
_entity.id
_entity.type
_entity.pdbx_description
1 polymer ?
#
loop_
_entity_poly.entity_id
_entity_poly.type
_entity_poly.pdbx_seq_one_letter_code
_entity_poly.pdbx_strand_id
1 'polypeptide(L)'
;MMAGENRKMLQRAGRFLFGYDAAADRGRRATPAGALRSEDAVLKAGDRRKVQSVSREVQRNFTIASWAVRRHLDYVSTFSFQPRTGNDAVDARLAELVDWWGRPDNFEVGGRHGLQRWTRLLEARRTVDGDVFAMQLSDGRLQAIEGDRVRDPGDKHKRNGSSVVQGVEVDKAGRSRAFYVHSRGQGGNGFEFDRRVLASRMVQHGFFDRFDQVRGISPVTASLNTYRDVYEGFDYALAKAKIAQMFGLVLYRDALDSPAPVTSTAETDADGDGEAETSSGYEIDFGRGPVMLDLDPGDKAEFLENKTPAPEFVAFTQVMIAVAIKSLDLPYSFFDESHSNYSGSRQALLQYEMSAAIKRGDLQMILDRLLAWRVRLWIADGVLELPAGWLASDLRWEWMAAGLPWVDPLKEANADIAAVNAGLKTRTEVLRRRGRDFRATVDELAAENKYLKTAGVGLAPVSVAVDLGSKDDDEE
;
A
#
# COMPACT_ATOMS: atom_id res chain seq x y z
N MET A 1 -62.45 9.11 11.43
CA MET A 1 -61.02 9.00 11.81
C MET A 1 -60.38 7.66 11.42
N MET A 2 -61.08 6.52 11.46
CA MET A 2 -60.49 5.18 11.21
C MET A 2 -60.04 4.86 9.76
N ALA A 3 -60.45 5.63 8.74
CA ALA A 3 -60.07 5.37 7.34
C ALA A 3 -58.64 5.85 6.97
N GLY A 4 -58.09 6.81 7.72
CA GLY A 4 -56.77 7.39 7.45
C GLY A 4 -55.61 6.56 7.99
N GLU A 5 -55.81 5.89 9.13
CA GLU A 5 -54.78 5.05 9.77
C GLU A 5 -54.57 3.73 9.02
N ASN A 6 -55.65 3.09 8.55
CA ASN A 6 -55.54 1.87 7.74
C ASN A 6 -54.78 2.11 6.42
N ARG A 7 -54.92 3.29 5.81
CA ARG A 7 -54.21 3.65 4.57
C ARG A 7 -52.71 3.87 4.80
N LYS A 8 -52.32 4.44 5.95
CA LYS A 8 -50.92 4.60 6.36
C LYS A 8 -50.27 3.27 6.78
N MET A 9 -51.02 2.38 7.44
CA MET A 9 -50.55 1.01 7.74
C MET A 9 -50.35 0.18 6.46
N LEU A 10 -51.29 0.23 5.51
CA LEU A 10 -51.15 -0.46 4.22
C LEU A 10 -50.00 0.09 3.36
N GLN A 11 -49.75 1.41 3.37
CA GLN A 11 -48.57 2.01 2.73
C GLN A 11 -47.26 1.62 3.42
N ARG A 12 -47.24 1.49 4.75
CA ARG A 12 -46.07 0.99 5.50
C ARG A 12 -45.82 -0.49 5.23
N ALA A 13 -46.86 -1.31 5.21
CA ALA A 13 -46.78 -2.75 4.92
C ALA A 13 -46.35 -3.02 3.47
N GLY A 14 -46.86 -2.25 2.50
CA GLY A 14 -46.43 -2.35 1.09
C GLY A 14 -44.96 -1.99 0.86
N ARG A 15 -44.40 -1.10 1.68
CA ARG A 15 -42.97 -0.75 1.65
C ARG A 15 -42.08 -1.86 2.23
N PHE A 16 -42.63 -2.68 3.15
CA PHE A 16 -41.98 -3.87 3.72
C PHE A 16 -42.07 -5.12 2.83
N LEU A 17 -43.08 -5.21 1.97
CA LEU A 17 -43.31 -6.38 1.10
C LEU A 17 -42.61 -6.29 -0.28
N PHE A 18 -42.19 -5.10 -0.72
CA PHE A 18 -41.65 -4.89 -2.07
C PHE A 18 -40.40 -3.98 -2.18
N GLY A 19 -39.79 -3.57 -1.06
CA GLY A 19 -38.61 -2.68 -1.06
C GLY A 19 -37.39 -3.32 -0.40
N TYR A 20 -36.19 -3.03 -0.90
CA TYR A 20 -34.94 -3.38 -0.21
C TYR A 20 -34.84 -2.61 1.11
N ASP A 21 -34.63 -3.32 2.23
CA ASP A 21 -34.53 -2.71 3.56
C ASP A 21 -33.41 -1.66 3.67
N ALA A 22 -32.39 -1.79 2.82
CA ALA A 22 -31.30 -0.82 2.68
C ALA A 22 -31.76 0.57 2.16
N ALA A 23 -32.90 0.65 1.47
CA ALA A 23 -33.49 1.90 0.99
C ALA A 23 -34.51 2.51 1.97
N ALA A 24 -34.78 1.84 3.09
CA ALA A 24 -35.70 2.33 4.12
C ALA A 24 -34.96 3.22 5.11
N ASP A 25 -35.35 4.49 5.18
CA ASP A 25 -34.87 5.40 6.21
C ASP A 25 -35.51 5.00 7.55
N ARG A 26 -34.70 4.36 8.40
CA ARG A 26 -35.09 3.93 9.74
C ARG A 26 -34.57 4.87 10.82
N GLY A 27 -34.20 6.13 10.55
CA GLY A 27 -33.92 7.20 11.55
C GLY A 27 -32.85 6.94 12.62
N ARG A 28 -32.33 5.71 12.74
CA ARG A 28 -31.27 5.22 13.64
C ARG A 28 -29.96 4.96 12.89
N ARG A 29 -29.97 5.09 11.57
CA ARG A 29 -28.80 4.95 10.68
C ARG A 29 -28.68 6.23 9.86
N ALA A 30 -27.46 6.64 9.55
CA ALA A 30 -27.23 7.73 8.60
C ALA A 30 -28.00 7.44 7.29
N THR A 31 -28.76 8.43 6.82
CA THR A 31 -29.58 8.29 5.62
C THR A 31 -28.69 7.91 4.43
N PRO A 32 -28.99 6.82 3.69
CA PRO A 32 -28.22 6.45 2.50
C PRO A 32 -28.20 7.60 1.50
N ALA A 33 -27.02 7.91 0.95
CA ALA A 33 -26.90 8.95 -0.07
C ALA A 33 -27.75 8.58 -1.30
N GLY A 34 -28.78 9.38 -1.60
CA GLY A 34 -29.77 9.05 -2.63
C GLY A 34 -29.35 9.33 -4.08
N ALA A 35 -28.18 9.93 -4.31
CA ALA A 35 -27.71 10.28 -5.66
C ALA A 35 -26.54 9.40 -6.08
N LEU A 36 -26.77 8.53 -7.07
CA LEU A 36 -25.70 7.82 -7.77
C LEU A 36 -24.91 8.81 -8.62
N ARG A 37 -23.58 8.76 -8.51
CA ARG A 37 -22.64 9.62 -9.25
C ARG A 37 -21.46 8.78 -9.72
N SER A 38 -20.82 9.20 -10.82
CA SER A 38 -19.52 8.66 -11.21
C SER A 38 -18.48 8.99 -10.15
N GLU A 39 -17.45 8.15 -10.03
CA GLU A 39 -16.38 8.37 -9.03
C GLU A 39 -15.66 9.70 -9.25
N ASP A 40 -15.46 10.12 -10.51
CA ASP A 40 -14.87 11.41 -10.83
C ASP A 40 -15.74 12.63 -10.44
N ALA A 41 -17.05 12.42 -10.23
CA ALA A 41 -17.96 13.45 -9.71
C ALA A 41 -18.06 13.43 -8.18
N VAL A 42 -17.79 12.28 -7.55
CA VAL A 42 -17.65 12.15 -6.09
C VAL A 42 -16.33 12.78 -5.64
N LEU A 43 -15.20 12.31 -6.20
CA LEU A 43 -13.87 12.85 -5.94
C LEU A 43 -13.53 13.93 -6.97
N LYS A 44 -14.02 15.15 -6.75
CA LYS A 44 -13.80 16.30 -7.64
C LYS A 44 -12.30 16.64 -7.78
N ALA A 45 -11.94 17.33 -8.85
CA ALA A 45 -10.55 17.69 -9.16
C ALA A 45 -9.81 18.42 -8.02
N GLY A 46 -10.50 19.25 -7.23
CA GLY A 46 -9.91 19.92 -6.07
C GLY A 46 -9.62 18.95 -4.91
N ASP A 47 -10.55 18.06 -4.61
CA ASP A 47 -10.44 17.09 -3.53
C ASP A 47 -9.45 15.98 -3.88
N ARG A 48 -9.37 15.56 -5.15
CA ARG A 48 -8.33 14.66 -5.65
C ARG A 48 -6.93 15.17 -5.34
N ARG A 49 -6.67 16.47 -5.54
CA ARG A 49 -5.36 17.08 -5.22
C ARG A 49 -5.06 17.00 -3.73
N LYS A 50 -6.05 17.22 -2.88
CA LYS A 50 -5.90 17.08 -1.43
C LYS A 50 -5.58 15.64 -1.08
N VAL A 51 -6.36 14.67 -1.56
CA VAL A 51 -6.13 13.24 -1.33
C VAL A 51 -4.74 12.81 -1.78
N GLN A 52 -4.29 13.20 -2.98
CA GLN A 52 -2.94 12.91 -3.46
C GLN A 52 -1.85 13.54 -2.58
N SER A 53 -2.05 14.79 -2.14
CA SER A 53 -1.12 15.47 -1.23
C SER A 53 -1.03 14.75 0.11
N VAL A 54 -2.17 14.43 0.71
CA VAL A 54 -2.26 13.71 2.00
C VAL A 54 -1.67 12.31 1.89
N SER A 55 -1.95 11.60 0.80
CA SER A 55 -1.40 10.26 0.57
C SER A 55 0.12 10.27 0.49
N ARG A 56 0.69 11.23 -0.24
CA ARG A 56 2.15 11.42 -0.30
C ARG A 56 2.76 11.84 1.03
N GLU A 57 2.06 12.68 1.80
CA GLU A 57 2.47 13.08 3.15
C GLU A 57 2.49 11.88 4.11
N VAL A 58 1.41 11.12 4.17
CA VAL A 58 1.28 9.89 4.97
C VAL A 58 2.38 8.90 4.58
N GLN A 59 2.59 8.66 3.27
CA GLN A 59 3.68 7.79 2.81
C GLN A 59 5.07 8.29 3.28
N ARG A 60 5.31 9.60 3.25
CA ARG A 60 6.62 10.19 3.56
C ARG A 60 6.89 10.20 5.07
N ASN A 61 5.90 10.54 5.86
CA ASN A 61 6.06 10.87 7.27
C ASN A 61 5.72 9.69 8.20
N PHE A 62 4.84 8.78 7.78
CA PHE A 62 4.40 7.66 8.62
C PHE A 62 5.07 6.35 8.20
N THR A 63 5.98 5.88 9.04
CA THR A 63 6.73 4.63 8.89
C THR A 63 5.83 3.43 8.58
N ILE A 64 4.68 3.29 9.24
CA ILE A 64 3.76 2.17 9.01
C ILE A 64 3.21 2.22 7.58
N ALA A 65 2.77 3.39 7.11
CA ALA A 65 2.28 3.56 5.74
C ALA A 65 3.40 3.35 4.70
N SER A 66 4.58 3.91 4.94
CA SER A 66 5.77 3.74 4.09
C SER A 66 6.19 2.27 3.98
N TRP A 67 6.17 1.54 5.10
CA TRP A 67 6.43 0.12 5.16
C TRP A 67 5.36 -0.68 4.40
N ALA A 68 4.07 -0.40 4.64
CA ALA A 68 2.97 -1.10 3.97
C ALA A 68 3.05 -0.97 2.45
N VAL A 69 3.33 0.23 1.93
CA VAL A 69 3.52 0.44 0.48
C VAL A 69 4.76 -0.31 -0.03
N ARG A 70 5.90 -0.25 0.66
CA ARG A 70 7.12 -0.99 0.23
C ARG A 70 6.88 -2.50 0.22
N ARG A 71 6.26 -3.03 1.29
CA ARG A 71 5.93 -4.45 1.43
C ARG A 71 4.98 -4.89 0.33
N HIS A 72 3.97 -4.09 0.02
CA HIS A 72 3.06 -4.35 -1.09
C HIS A 72 3.81 -4.49 -2.42
N LEU A 73 4.68 -3.53 -2.74
CA LEU A 73 5.46 -3.51 -3.97
C LEU A 73 6.37 -4.73 -4.14
N ASP A 74 6.90 -5.29 -3.05
CA ASP A 74 7.77 -6.48 -3.10
C ASP A 74 7.09 -7.67 -3.77
N TYR A 75 5.77 -7.80 -3.62
CA TYR A 75 4.99 -8.89 -4.20
C TYR A 75 4.43 -8.57 -5.59
N VAL A 76 4.20 -7.29 -5.91
CA VAL A 76 3.47 -6.92 -7.13
C VAL A 76 4.33 -6.39 -8.28
N SER A 77 5.53 -5.87 -8.01
CA SER A 77 6.23 -5.01 -8.99
C SER A 77 7.47 -5.60 -9.66
N THR A 78 7.86 -6.82 -9.32
CA THR A 78 9.12 -7.43 -9.78
C THR A 78 8.84 -8.51 -10.80
N PHE A 79 9.43 -8.41 -12.00
CA PHE A 79 9.19 -9.34 -13.10
C PHE A 79 10.47 -9.71 -13.82
N SER A 80 10.62 -10.93 -14.29
CA SER A 80 11.62 -11.34 -15.27
C SER A 80 10.99 -11.51 -16.65
N PHE A 81 11.65 -11.02 -17.68
CA PHE A 81 11.20 -11.17 -19.06
C PHE A 81 11.53 -12.56 -19.61
N GLN A 82 10.57 -13.20 -20.28
CA GLN A 82 10.78 -14.45 -20.98
C GLN A 82 10.19 -14.41 -22.40
N PRO A 83 11.03 -14.42 -23.44
CA PRO A 83 10.54 -14.62 -24.80
C PRO A 83 10.11 -16.08 -24.98
N ARG A 84 9.02 -16.30 -25.72
CA ARG A 84 8.39 -17.61 -25.92
C ARG A 84 7.86 -17.77 -27.34
N THR A 85 8.62 -17.28 -28.32
CA THR A 85 8.23 -17.35 -29.73
C THR A 85 8.30 -18.76 -30.28
N GLY A 86 9.05 -19.66 -29.63
CA GLY A 86 9.28 -21.02 -30.11
C GLY A 86 10.42 -21.10 -31.14
N ASN A 87 11.13 -19.99 -31.37
CA ASN A 87 12.34 -19.94 -32.16
C ASN A 87 13.48 -19.40 -31.30
N ASP A 88 14.46 -20.25 -30.98
CA ASP A 88 15.54 -19.92 -30.04
C ASP A 88 16.37 -18.71 -30.46
N ALA A 89 16.57 -18.49 -31.76
CA ALA A 89 17.32 -17.34 -32.27
C ALA A 89 16.56 -16.02 -32.08
N VAL A 90 15.24 -16.03 -32.37
CA VAL A 90 14.37 -14.87 -32.14
C VAL A 90 14.22 -14.61 -30.64
N ASP A 91 14.06 -15.66 -29.85
CA ASP A 91 13.95 -15.56 -28.39
C ASP A 91 15.23 -14.97 -27.79
N ALA A 92 16.41 -15.46 -28.17
CA ALA A 92 17.69 -14.90 -27.71
C ALA A 92 17.84 -13.43 -28.10
N ARG A 93 17.50 -13.06 -29.35
CA ARG A 93 17.58 -11.67 -29.81
C ARG A 93 16.61 -10.75 -29.06
N LEU A 94 15.39 -11.22 -28.81
CA LEU A 94 14.39 -10.45 -28.09
C LEU A 94 14.79 -10.25 -26.62
N ALA A 95 15.35 -11.27 -25.97
CA ALA A 95 15.90 -11.15 -24.62
C ALA A 95 17.04 -10.12 -24.54
N GLU A 96 17.98 -10.15 -25.50
CA GLU A 96 19.08 -9.18 -25.58
C GLU A 96 18.57 -7.74 -25.75
N LEU A 97 17.59 -7.53 -26.64
CA LEU A 97 17.01 -6.21 -26.88
C LEU A 97 16.24 -5.68 -25.68
N VAL A 98 15.52 -6.54 -24.97
CA VAL A 98 14.83 -6.15 -23.73
C VAL A 98 15.80 -5.84 -22.61
N ASP A 99 16.90 -6.60 -22.45
CA ASP A 99 17.97 -6.27 -21.50
C ASP A 99 18.58 -4.90 -21.82
N TRP A 100 18.98 -4.70 -23.08
CA TRP A 100 19.56 -3.43 -23.53
C TRP A 100 18.60 -2.26 -23.32
N TRP A 101 17.34 -2.39 -23.73
CA TRP A 101 16.33 -1.33 -23.55
C TRP A 101 15.99 -1.10 -22.10
N GLY A 102 16.10 -2.13 -21.25
CA GLY A 102 15.85 -2.03 -19.82
C GLY A 102 16.90 -1.23 -19.04
N ARG A 103 18.00 -0.80 -19.66
CA ARG A 103 19.03 0.04 -19.02
C ARG A 103 18.55 1.49 -18.88
N PRO A 104 18.95 2.22 -17.82
CA PRO A 104 18.42 3.55 -17.52
C PRO A 104 18.41 4.53 -18.71
N ASP A 105 19.54 4.68 -19.41
CA ASP A 105 19.69 5.63 -20.53
C ASP A 105 18.84 5.27 -21.76
N ASN A 106 18.56 3.98 -21.95
CA ASN A 106 17.82 3.45 -23.10
C ASN A 106 16.32 3.35 -22.82
N PHE A 107 15.93 3.28 -21.55
CA PHE A 107 14.55 2.99 -21.15
C PHE A 107 13.72 4.26 -20.99
N GLU A 108 14.22 5.24 -20.22
CA GLU A 108 13.44 6.41 -19.80
C GLU A 108 14.18 7.72 -20.04
N VAL A 109 13.42 8.77 -20.33
CA VAL A 109 13.96 10.09 -20.75
C VAL A 109 14.90 10.72 -19.73
N GLY A 110 14.70 10.43 -18.44
CA GLY A 110 15.53 10.94 -17.36
C GLY A 110 16.86 10.19 -17.16
N GLY A 111 17.05 9.01 -17.77
CA GLY A 111 18.28 8.22 -17.65
C GLY A 111 18.59 7.69 -16.23
N ARG A 112 17.63 7.75 -15.28
CA ARG A 112 17.88 7.41 -13.87
C ARG A 112 17.42 6.00 -13.50
N HIS A 113 16.44 5.47 -14.22
CA HIS A 113 15.76 4.25 -13.83
C HIS A 113 15.68 3.25 -14.98
N GLY A 114 16.31 2.10 -14.80
CA GLY A 114 16.09 0.95 -15.68
C GLY A 114 14.69 0.35 -15.49
N LEU A 115 14.29 -0.55 -16.40
CA LEU A 115 12.97 -1.16 -16.49
C LEU A 115 12.42 -1.64 -15.13
N GLN A 116 13.22 -2.39 -14.36
CA GLN A 116 12.79 -2.91 -13.06
C GLN A 116 12.47 -1.80 -12.05
N ARG A 117 13.39 -0.85 -11.89
CA ARG A 117 13.23 0.27 -10.96
C ARG A 117 12.07 1.17 -11.38
N TRP A 118 11.95 1.42 -12.68
CA TRP A 118 10.87 2.24 -13.23
C TRP A 118 9.51 1.58 -13.04
N THR A 119 9.40 0.26 -13.27
CA THR A 119 8.17 -0.52 -13.06
C THR A 119 7.72 -0.47 -11.60
N ARG A 120 8.66 -0.63 -10.66
CA ARG A 120 8.39 -0.47 -9.23
C ARG A 120 7.94 0.93 -8.86
N LEU A 121 8.55 1.97 -9.45
CA LEU A 121 8.13 3.36 -9.22
C LEU A 121 6.75 3.65 -9.82
N LEU A 122 6.43 3.08 -10.97
CA LEU A 122 5.11 3.19 -11.61
C LEU A 122 4.02 2.63 -10.68
N GLU A 123 4.20 1.40 -10.19
CA GLU A 123 3.24 0.79 -9.27
C GLU A 123 3.18 1.53 -7.91
N ALA A 124 4.30 2.08 -7.43
CA ALA A 124 4.31 2.92 -6.23
C ALA A 124 3.46 4.18 -6.40
N ARG A 125 3.57 4.87 -7.56
CA ARG A 125 2.77 6.06 -7.85
C ARG A 125 1.30 5.69 -8.08
N ARG A 126 0.99 4.59 -8.75
CA ARG A 126 -0.38 4.07 -8.84
C ARG A 126 -0.98 3.82 -7.45
N THR A 127 -0.23 3.16 -6.57
CA THR A 127 -0.67 2.83 -5.20
C THR A 127 -0.94 4.07 -4.36
N VAL A 128 -0.08 5.09 -4.44
CA VAL A 128 -0.16 6.27 -3.58
C VAL A 128 -1.04 7.37 -4.17
N ASP A 129 -0.90 7.64 -5.46
CA ASP A 129 -1.57 8.76 -6.14
C ASP A 129 -2.89 8.34 -6.81
N GLY A 130 -3.11 7.03 -6.98
CA GLY A 130 -4.28 6.43 -7.61
C GLY A 130 -4.10 6.14 -9.09
N ASP A 131 -3.38 7.01 -9.81
CA ASP A 131 -2.95 6.78 -11.18
C ASP A 131 -1.60 7.42 -11.52
N VAL A 132 -0.99 6.89 -12.57
CA VAL A 132 0.25 7.35 -13.17
C VAL A 132 0.21 7.05 -14.67
N PHE A 133 0.98 7.78 -15.46
CA PHE A 133 0.93 7.70 -16.91
C PHE A 133 2.33 7.44 -17.48
N ALA A 134 2.38 6.62 -18.53
CA ALA A 134 3.58 6.31 -19.28
C ALA A 134 3.44 6.87 -20.71
N MET A 135 4.20 7.93 -21.00
CA MET A 135 4.24 8.53 -22.33
C MET A 135 5.30 7.84 -23.19
N GLN A 136 4.89 7.42 -24.39
CA GLN A 136 5.72 6.77 -25.40
C GLN A 136 6.34 7.82 -26.32
N LEU A 137 7.67 7.91 -26.33
CA LEU A 137 8.43 8.88 -27.14
C LEU A 137 8.90 8.26 -28.46
N SER A 138 9.01 9.07 -29.51
CA SER A 138 9.36 8.58 -30.85
C SER A 138 10.75 7.94 -30.95
N ASP A 139 11.65 8.24 -30.01
CA ASP A 139 12.99 7.67 -29.92
C ASP A 139 13.03 6.30 -29.19
N GLY A 140 11.87 5.74 -28.83
CA GLY A 140 11.77 4.45 -28.15
C GLY A 140 11.92 4.51 -26.63
N ARG A 141 12.06 5.71 -26.04
CA ARG A 141 12.08 5.90 -24.58
C ARG A 141 10.69 6.18 -24.01
N LEU A 142 10.57 5.98 -22.70
CA LEU A 142 9.38 6.31 -21.93
C LEU A 142 9.58 7.57 -21.08
N GLN A 143 8.50 8.30 -20.85
CA GLN A 143 8.44 9.34 -19.84
C GLN A 143 7.29 9.04 -18.87
N ALA A 144 7.62 8.80 -17.60
CA ALA A 144 6.61 8.71 -16.55
C ALA A 144 6.06 10.11 -16.24
N ILE A 145 4.74 10.20 -16.13
CA ILE A 145 4.02 11.42 -15.76
C ILE A 145 3.14 11.08 -14.56
N GLU A 146 3.44 11.69 -13.43
CA GLU A 146 2.67 11.52 -12.19
C GLU A 146 1.25 12.06 -12.35
N GLY A 147 0.28 11.41 -11.70
CA GLY A 147 -1.15 11.71 -11.90
C GLY A 147 -1.55 13.13 -11.53
N ASP A 148 -0.82 13.80 -10.63
CA ASP A 148 -1.06 15.19 -10.26
C ASP A 148 -0.70 16.20 -11.37
N ARG A 149 0.08 15.78 -12.38
CA ARG A 149 0.40 16.60 -13.57
C ARG A 149 -0.64 16.49 -14.68
N VAL A 150 -1.56 15.52 -14.60
CA VAL A 150 -2.71 15.43 -15.53
C VAL A 150 -3.87 16.20 -14.93
N ARG A 151 -4.21 17.34 -15.54
CA ARG A 151 -5.17 18.32 -14.99
C ARG A 151 -6.01 18.94 -16.09
N ASP A 152 -7.17 19.48 -15.71
CA ASP A 152 -7.97 20.28 -16.64
C ASP A 152 -7.17 21.49 -17.13
N PRO A 153 -7.06 21.71 -18.45
CA PRO A 153 -6.16 22.72 -19.01
C PRO A 153 -6.75 24.15 -18.98
N GLY A 154 -7.94 24.31 -18.38
CA GLY A 154 -8.75 25.53 -18.49
C GLY A 154 -9.40 25.68 -19.87
N ASP A 155 -10.41 26.55 -19.98
CA ASP A 155 -11.26 26.61 -21.18
C ASP A 155 -10.51 27.07 -22.44
N LYS A 156 -9.49 27.93 -22.28
CA LYS A 156 -8.63 28.40 -23.39
C LYS A 156 -7.88 27.30 -24.16
N HIS A 157 -7.66 26.16 -23.51
CA HIS A 157 -6.84 25.05 -24.04
C HIS A 157 -7.66 23.80 -24.34
N LYS A 158 -8.96 23.81 -24.03
CA LYS A 158 -9.89 22.74 -24.40
C LYS A 158 -10.23 22.84 -25.87
N ARG A 159 -10.38 21.70 -26.54
CA ARG A 159 -10.93 21.67 -27.89
C ARG A 159 -12.44 21.93 -27.81
N ASN A 160 -12.99 22.73 -28.72
CA ASN A 160 -14.43 22.98 -28.76
C ASN A 160 -15.22 21.67 -28.80
N GLY A 161 -16.21 21.53 -27.91
CA GLY A 161 -17.06 20.34 -27.79
C GLY A 161 -16.38 19.10 -27.18
N SER A 162 -15.14 19.21 -26.67
CA SER A 162 -14.48 18.11 -25.98
C SER A 162 -14.99 17.95 -24.54
N SER A 163 -15.25 16.72 -24.13
CA SER A 163 -15.52 16.37 -22.73
C SER A 163 -14.19 16.09 -22.04
N VAL A 164 -13.86 16.86 -21.00
CA VAL A 164 -12.64 16.68 -20.23
C VAL A 164 -13.02 16.35 -18.79
N VAL A 165 -12.53 15.20 -18.31
CA VAL A 165 -12.71 14.74 -16.94
C VAL A 165 -11.34 14.78 -16.26
N GLN A 166 -11.15 15.82 -15.45
CA GLN A 166 -9.95 16.00 -14.61
C GLN A 166 -8.64 15.83 -15.40
N GLY A 167 -8.54 16.46 -16.57
CA GLY A 167 -7.38 16.41 -17.45
C GLY A 167 -7.32 15.27 -18.46
N VAL A 168 -8.34 14.41 -18.52
CA VAL A 168 -8.48 13.38 -19.55
C VAL A 168 -9.59 13.78 -20.51
N GLU A 169 -9.28 13.94 -21.80
CA GLU A 169 -10.28 14.11 -22.85
C GLU A 169 -10.90 12.74 -23.15
N VAL A 170 -12.21 12.60 -22.96
CA VAL A 170 -12.95 11.35 -23.15
C VAL A 170 -13.99 11.50 -24.25
N ASP A 171 -14.25 10.41 -24.98
CA ASP A 171 -15.38 10.36 -25.90
C ASP A 171 -16.69 9.95 -25.21
N LYS A 172 -17.78 9.89 -25.99
CA LYS A 172 -19.11 9.53 -25.47
C LYS A 172 -19.20 8.11 -24.89
N ALA A 173 -18.26 7.23 -25.26
CA ALA A 173 -18.19 5.87 -24.73
C ALA A 173 -17.26 5.76 -23.50
N GLY A 174 -16.68 6.87 -23.04
CA GLY A 174 -15.74 6.91 -21.92
C GLY A 174 -14.29 6.57 -22.31
N ARG A 175 -13.98 6.38 -23.60
CA ARG A 175 -12.61 6.07 -24.03
C ARG A 175 -11.75 7.34 -24.02
N SER A 176 -10.59 7.27 -23.37
CA SER A 176 -9.60 8.35 -23.37
C SER A 176 -9.07 8.62 -24.78
N ARG A 177 -9.11 9.89 -25.19
CA ARG A 177 -8.65 10.39 -26.50
C ARG A 177 -7.37 11.21 -26.39
N ALA A 178 -7.21 11.95 -25.30
CA ALA A 178 -6.00 12.69 -25.00
C ALA A 178 -5.87 12.99 -23.51
N PHE A 179 -4.68 13.40 -23.11
CA PHE A 179 -4.32 13.76 -21.75
C PHE A 179 -3.70 15.16 -21.75
N TYR A 180 -4.13 15.99 -20.81
CA TYR A 180 -3.65 17.36 -20.65
C TYR A 180 -2.57 17.39 -19.56
N VAL A 181 -1.32 17.49 -19.99
CA VAL A 181 -0.14 17.43 -19.13
C VAL A 181 0.27 18.84 -18.75
N HIS A 182 0.61 19.02 -17.47
CA HIS A 182 1.10 20.27 -16.90
C HIS A 182 2.56 20.12 -16.43
N SER A 183 3.34 21.18 -16.53
CA SER A 183 4.65 21.31 -15.88
C SER A 183 4.45 21.77 -14.42
N ARG A 184 5.41 21.44 -13.56
CA ARG A 184 5.49 22.04 -12.22
C ARG A 184 6.11 23.42 -12.39
N GLY A 185 5.52 24.44 -11.77
CA GLY A 185 6.08 25.79 -11.80
C GLY A 185 7.40 25.89 -11.01
N GLN A 186 8.02 27.06 -11.05
CA GLN A 186 9.29 27.32 -10.36
C GLN A 186 9.19 26.98 -8.86
N GLY A 187 10.19 26.30 -8.32
CA GLY A 187 10.19 25.84 -6.92
C GLY A 187 9.16 24.75 -6.60
N GLY A 188 8.50 24.16 -7.61
CA GLY A 188 7.45 23.16 -7.41
C GLY A 188 6.08 23.76 -7.10
N ASN A 189 5.93 25.08 -7.19
CA ASN A 189 4.69 25.78 -6.90
C ASN A 189 3.82 25.90 -8.14
N GLY A 190 2.54 25.53 -8.00
CA GLY A 190 1.58 25.64 -9.10
C GLY A 190 1.82 24.67 -10.26
N PHE A 191 0.94 24.75 -11.23
CA PHE A 191 0.97 23.92 -12.44
C PHE A 191 0.65 24.79 -13.64
N GLU A 192 1.46 24.67 -14.68
CA GLU A 192 1.26 25.39 -15.94
C GLU A 192 0.95 24.38 -17.04
N PHE A 193 -0.01 24.73 -17.91
CA PHE A 193 -0.33 23.87 -19.03
C PHE A 193 0.89 23.77 -19.95
N ASP A 194 1.35 22.53 -20.19
CA ASP A 194 2.53 22.23 -20.99
C ASP A 194 2.08 21.75 -22.37
N ARG A 195 1.35 20.63 -22.42
CA ARG A 195 0.94 20.03 -23.70
C ARG A 195 -0.27 19.11 -23.59
N ARG A 196 -0.93 18.92 -24.73
CA ARG A 196 -1.94 17.87 -24.94
C ARG A 196 -1.29 16.67 -25.62
N VAL A 197 -1.38 15.49 -25.01
CA VAL A 197 -0.81 14.24 -25.52
C VAL A 197 -1.93 13.30 -25.97
N LEU A 198 -1.83 12.76 -27.19
CA LEU A 198 -2.82 11.79 -27.69
C LEU A 198 -2.77 10.48 -26.91
N ALA A 199 -3.93 9.85 -26.70
CA ALA A 199 -4.03 8.58 -25.99
C ALA A 199 -3.30 7.42 -26.71
N SER A 200 -2.99 7.56 -28.00
CA SER A 200 -2.14 6.61 -28.73
C SER A 200 -0.68 6.62 -28.28
N ARG A 201 -0.22 7.66 -27.57
CA ARG A 201 1.14 7.79 -27.03
C ARG A 201 1.17 7.84 -25.50
N MET A 202 0.05 7.55 -24.84
CA MET A 202 -0.06 7.60 -23.38
C MET A 202 -0.75 6.35 -22.89
N VAL A 203 -0.10 5.65 -21.97
CA VAL A 203 -0.68 4.51 -21.25
C VAL A 203 -0.98 4.97 -19.83
N GLN A 204 -2.24 4.93 -19.43
CA GLN A 204 -2.66 5.20 -18.06
C GLN A 204 -2.61 3.89 -17.26
N HIS A 205 -2.02 3.95 -16.07
CA HIS A 205 -2.01 2.88 -15.09
C HIS A 205 -2.66 3.38 -13.81
N GLY A 206 -3.75 2.74 -13.38
CA GLY A 206 -4.62 3.26 -12.32
C GLY A 206 -5.40 2.17 -11.60
N PHE A 207 -5.89 2.48 -10.40
CA PHE A 207 -6.87 1.64 -9.70
C PHE A 207 -8.28 2.08 -10.09
N PHE A 208 -9.04 1.19 -10.72
CA PHE A 208 -10.39 1.42 -11.22
C PHE A 208 -11.35 0.41 -10.61
N ASP A 209 -12.29 0.89 -9.80
CA ASP A 209 -13.31 0.04 -9.16
C ASP A 209 -14.66 0.13 -9.88
N ARG A 210 -14.80 1.07 -10.83
CA ARG A 210 -16.00 1.25 -11.65
C ARG A 210 -15.67 1.38 -13.13
N PHE A 211 -16.55 0.89 -13.98
CA PHE A 211 -16.37 0.90 -15.44
C PHE A 211 -16.33 2.30 -16.06
N ASP A 212 -17.04 3.28 -15.48
CA ASP A 212 -17.11 4.67 -15.97
C ASP A 212 -16.06 5.59 -15.33
N GLN A 213 -15.20 5.05 -14.47
CA GLN A 213 -14.15 5.80 -13.78
C GLN A 213 -13.02 6.15 -14.77
N VAL A 214 -12.74 7.45 -14.90
CA VAL A 214 -11.73 7.98 -15.84
C VAL A 214 -10.37 8.12 -15.17
N ARG A 215 -10.33 8.55 -13.90
CA ARG A 215 -9.09 8.73 -13.13
C ARG A 215 -8.97 7.68 -12.04
N GLY A 216 -7.79 7.11 -11.87
CA GLY A 216 -7.56 6.08 -10.85
C GLY A 216 -7.66 6.66 -9.43
N ILE A 217 -8.12 5.88 -8.46
CA ILE A 217 -8.24 6.29 -7.06
C ILE A 217 -7.34 5.39 -6.21
N SER A 218 -6.52 6.00 -5.36
CA SER A 218 -5.58 5.23 -4.55
C SER A 218 -6.32 4.33 -3.55
N PRO A 219 -5.95 3.04 -3.44
CA PRO A 219 -6.56 2.15 -2.45
C PRO A 219 -6.25 2.61 -1.00
N VAL A 220 -5.13 3.29 -0.76
CA VAL A 220 -4.81 3.80 0.58
C VAL A 220 -5.70 4.96 1.01
N THR A 221 -6.45 5.58 0.09
CA THR A 221 -7.34 6.73 0.37
C THR A 221 -8.29 6.45 1.54
N ALA A 222 -8.83 5.23 1.62
CA ALA A 222 -9.77 4.83 2.68
C ALA A 222 -9.12 4.78 4.09
N SER A 223 -7.80 4.66 4.16
CA SER A 223 -7.03 4.49 5.41
C SER A 223 -6.24 5.72 5.83
N LEU A 224 -6.22 6.81 5.03
CA LEU A 224 -5.37 7.98 5.28
C LEU A 224 -5.62 8.61 6.65
N ASN A 225 -6.89 8.73 7.05
CA ASN A 225 -7.26 9.26 8.36
C ASN A 225 -6.84 8.29 9.47
N THR A 226 -7.08 6.99 9.30
CA THR A 226 -6.67 5.97 10.29
C THR A 226 -5.16 5.98 10.52
N TYR A 227 -4.34 6.16 9.47
CA TYR A 227 -2.90 6.32 9.63
C TYR A 227 -2.54 7.57 10.45
N ARG A 228 -3.25 8.69 10.26
CA ARG A 228 -3.05 9.91 11.06
C ARG A 228 -3.44 9.67 12.51
N ASP A 229 -4.62 9.11 12.75
CA ASP A 229 -5.13 8.83 14.09
C ASP A 229 -4.19 7.92 14.90
N VAL A 230 -3.54 6.94 14.24
CA VAL A 230 -2.51 6.09 14.89
C VAL A 230 -1.32 6.92 15.38
N TYR A 231 -0.80 7.81 14.54
CA TYR A 231 0.37 8.62 14.87
C TYR A 231 0.05 9.72 15.89
N GLU A 232 -1.09 10.41 15.74
CA GLU A 232 -1.57 11.36 16.73
C GLU A 232 -1.80 10.66 18.09
N GLY A 233 -2.33 9.44 18.08
CA GLY A 233 -2.47 8.60 19.26
C GLY A 233 -1.12 8.32 19.94
N PHE A 234 -0.08 8.00 19.18
CA PHE A 234 1.27 7.82 19.73
C PHE A 234 1.82 9.08 20.38
N ASP A 235 1.62 10.25 19.76
CA ASP A 235 2.06 11.53 20.31
C ASP A 235 1.35 11.85 21.63
N TYR A 236 0.04 11.63 21.71
CA TYR A 236 -0.72 11.80 22.95
C TYR A 236 -0.31 10.81 24.05
N ALA A 237 -0.08 9.55 23.69
CA ALA A 237 0.39 8.54 24.65
C ALA A 237 1.78 8.90 25.20
N LEU A 238 2.68 9.38 24.35
CA LEU A 238 4.02 9.83 24.75
C LEU A 238 3.95 11.08 25.63
N ALA A 239 3.09 12.05 25.29
CA ALA A 239 2.88 13.24 26.11
C ALA A 239 2.33 12.88 27.50
N LYS A 240 1.34 11.99 27.57
CA LYS A 240 0.80 11.47 28.82
C LYS A 240 1.87 10.76 29.65
N ALA A 241 2.70 9.93 29.02
CA ALA A 241 3.79 9.24 29.71
C ALA A 241 4.82 10.22 30.29
N LYS A 242 5.18 11.29 29.56
CA LYS A 242 6.09 12.34 30.03
C LYS A 242 5.52 13.12 31.21
N ILE A 243 4.24 13.53 31.15
CA ILE A 243 3.57 14.23 32.26
C ILE A 243 3.50 13.33 33.50
N ALA A 244 3.15 12.06 33.33
CA ALA A 244 3.09 11.09 34.43
C ALA A 244 4.48 10.85 35.06
N GLN A 245 5.57 10.98 34.30
CA GLN A 245 6.93 10.94 34.86
C GLN A 245 7.31 12.22 35.64
N MET A 246 6.71 13.37 35.30
CA MET A 246 6.96 14.63 36.01
C MET A 246 6.24 14.70 37.36
N PHE A 247 5.07 14.08 37.48
CA PHE A 247 4.29 13.99 38.71
C PHE A 247 4.41 12.59 39.31
N GLY A 248 5.55 12.29 39.93
CA GLY A 248 5.77 11.01 40.60
C GLY A 248 5.05 10.87 41.94
N LEU A 249 4.63 11.99 42.55
CA LEU A 249 4.05 12.02 43.88
C LEU A 249 2.92 13.07 43.96
N VAL A 250 1.78 12.66 44.52
CA VAL A 250 0.70 13.56 44.92
C VAL A 250 0.63 13.56 46.44
N LEU A 251 0.63 14.76 47.03
CA LEU A 251 0.47 14.97 48.46
C LEU A 251 -0.96 15.43 48.74
N TYR A 252 -1.69 14.67 49.55
CA TYR A 252 -2.98 15.04 50.10
C TYR A 252 -2.75 15.61 51.50
N ARG A 253 -3.24 16.83 51.73
CA ARG A 253 -3.24 17.46 53.04
C ARG A 253 -4.64 17.45 53.62
N ASP A 254 -4.79 16.94 54.84
CA ASP A 254 -6.06 17.09 55.55
C ASP A 254 -6.16 18.55 56.00
N ALA A 255 -7.13 19.28 55.46
CA ALA A 255 -7.45 20.60 55.97
C ALA A 255 -7.97 20.42 57.40
N LEU A 256 -7.17 20.81 58.39
CA LEU A 256 -7.66 21.03 59.75
C LEU A 256 -8.87 21.96 59.63
N ASP A 257 -10.00 21.50 60.17
CA ASP A 257 -11.29 22.18 60.18
C ASP A 257 -11.17 23.52 60.94
N SER A 258 -10.65 24.52 60.24
CA SER A 258 -10.45 25.88 60.73
C SER A 258 -11.27 26.80 59.83
N PRO A 259 -12.30 27.48 60.37
CA PRO A 259 -13.20 28.29 59.57
C PRO A 259 -12.52 29.60 59.21
N ALA A 260 -11.68 29.58 58.17
CA ALA A 260 -11.17 30.80 57.54
C ALA A 260 -11.06 30.60 56.03
N PRO A 261 -11.65 31.49 55.21
CA PRO A 261 -11.70 31.35 53.77
C PRO A 261 -10.31 31.61 53.18
N VAL A 262 -9.75 30.62 52.46
CA VAL A 262 -8.52 30.81 51.69
C VAL A 262 -8.88 31.49 50.37
N THR A 263 -8.82 32.82 50.35
CA THR A 263 -8.73 33.60 49.11
C THR A 263 -7.26 33.81 48.77
N SER A 264 -6.75 33.13 47.75
CA SER A 264 -5.47 33.47 47.14
C SER A 264 -5.72 34.50 46.04
N THR A 265 -5.57 35.78 46.38
CA THR A 265 -5.34 36.86 45.42
C THR A 265 -3.93 37.36 45.65
N ALA A 266 -3.08 37.15 44.65
CA ALA A 266 -1.74 37.72 44.62
C ALA A 266 -1.83 39.23 44.36
N GLU A 267 -1.57 40.05 45.38
CA GLU A 267 -1.18 41.45 45.21
C GLU A 267 0.01 41.77 46.12
N THR A 268 0.99 42.42 45.50
CA THR A 268 2.21 43.02 46.05
C THR A 268 1.91 44.17 47.02
N ASP A 269 2.55 44.22 48.19
CA ASP A 269 3.51 45.28 48.58
C ASP A 269 3.90 45.27 50.08
N ALA A 270 5.22 45.44 50.28
CA ALA A 270 5.98 46.15 51.33
C ALA A 270 5.76 45.94 52.85
N ASP A 271 6.89 45.67 53.51
CA ASP A 271 7.33 45.98 54.88
C ASP A 271 6.41 45.67 56.07
N GLY A 272 6.80 44.64 56.82
CA GLY A 272 6.27 44.31 58.14
C GLY A 272 7.03 43.13 58.75
N ASP A 273 8.01 43.46 59.56
CA ASP A 273 8.70 42.65 60.56
C ASP A 273 7.72 41.87 61.46
N GLY A 274 7.56 40.59 61.15
CA GLY A 274 6.88 39.60 61.98
C GLY A 274 7.18 38.22 61.44
N GLU A 275 7.83 37.37 62.23
CA GLU A 275 8.03 35.95 61.97
C GLU A 275 6.66 35.26 61.84
N ALA A 276 6.12 35.23 60.62
CA ALA A 276 5.12 34.25 60.24
C ALA A 276 5.89 32.98 59.90
N GLU A 277 5.74 31.94 60.72
CA GLU A 277 6.10 30.58 60.34
C GLU A 277 5.34 30.25 59.05
N THR A 278 6.05 30.42 57.93
CA THR A 278 5.62 29.95 56.64
C THR A 278 5.47 28.45 56.77
N SER A 279 4.23 27.96 56.70
CA SER A 279 3.96 26.53 56.57
C SER A 279 4.84 26.02 55.44
N SER A 280 5.85 25.23 55.78
CA SER A 280 6.82 24.73 54.82
C SER A 280 6.05 23.95 53.77
N GLY A 281 5.99 24.47 52.54
CA GLY A 281 5.64 23.63 51.42
C GLY A 281 6.61 22.46 51.41
N TYR A 282 6.10 21.23 51.27
CA TYR A 282 6.94 20.05 51.17
C TYR A 282 7.89 20.22 49.98
N GLU A 283 9.19 20.43 50.26
CA GLU A 283 10.23 20.50 49.25
C GLU A 283 10.81 19.10 49.08
N ILE A 284 10.48 18.45 47.96
CA ILE A 284 10.95 17.10 47.67
C ILE A 284 12.14 17.19 46.71
N ASP A 285 13.33 16.89 47.21
CA ASP A 285 14.55 16.75 46.40
C ASP A 285 14.65 15.32 45.84
N PHE A 286 14.51 15.20 44.51
CA PHE A 286 14.66 13.93 43.78
C PHE A 286 16.14 13.59 43.48
N GLY A 287 17.03 13.76 44.46
CA GLY A 287 18.46 13.44 44.36
C GLY A 287 18.77 11.96 44.02
N ARG A 288 20.06 11.61 43.88
CA ARG A 288 20.53 10.26 43.48
C ARG A 288 20.47 9.19 44.60
N GLY A 289 19.43 9.18 45.43
CA GLY A 289 19.24 8.22 46.53
C GLY A 289 17.75 7.90 46.78
N PRO A 290 17.43 6.98 47.71
CA PRO A 290 16.05 6.70 48.10
C PRO A 290 15.41 7.96 48.71
N VAL A 291 14.34 8.47 48.11
CA VAL A 291 13.61 9.64 48.60
C VAL A 291 12.76 9.21 49.80
N MET A 292 13.07 9.74 50.99
CA MET A 292 12.20 9.63 52.17
C MET A 292 11.29 10.86 52.22
N LEU A 293 9.98 10.62 52.37
CA LEU A 293 8.96 11.66 52.48
C LEU A 293 8.63 11.86 53.95
N ASP A 294 8.93 13.05 54.47
CA ASP A 294 8.47 13.48 55.79
C ASP A 294 7.09 14.12 55.62
N LEU A 295 6.06 13.56 56.26
CA LEU A 295 4.66 13.93 56.09
C LEU A 295 4.05 14.25 57.46
N ASP A 296 3.27 15.33 57.55
CA ASP A 296 2.55 15.70 58.75
C ASP A 296 1.49 14.63 59.13
N PRO A 297 1.13 14.49 60.42
CA PRO A 297 0.10 13.57 60.86
C PRO A 297 -1.26 13.83 60.19
N GLY A 298 -1.71 12.93 59.33
CA GLY A 298 -2.95 13.05 58.55
C GLY A 298 -2.70 13.21 57.04
N ASP A 299 -1.50 13.62 56.66
CA ASP A 299 -1.12 13.77 55.25
C ASP A 299 -0.83 12.41 54.62
N LYS A 300 -1.23 12.27 53.34
CA LYS A 300 -1.03 11.06 52.56
C LYS A 300 -0.23 11.39 51.31
N ALA A 301 0.83 10.63 51.08
CA ALA A 301 1.53 10.65 49.81
C ALA A 301 1.18 9.39 49.02
N GLU A 302 0.63 9.57 47.82
CA GLU A 302 0.41 8.47 46.88
C GLU A 302 1.38 8.62 45.71
N PHE A 303 2.14 7.56 45.45
CA PHE A 303 2.88 7.44 44.20
C PHE A 303 1.88 7.17 43.09
N LEU A 304 1.87 8.01 42.06
CA LEU A 304 1.10 7.75 40.85
C LEU A 304 1.66 6.51 40.16
N GLU A 305 1.03 5.34 40.35
CA GLU A 305 1.33 4.13 39.58
C GLU A 305 1.17 4.43 38.08
N ASN A 306 2.28 4.49 37.36
CA ASN A 306 2.26 4.85 35.94
C ASN A 306 1.95 3.64 35.07
N LYS A 307 0.65 3.34 34.87
CA LYS A 307 0.15 2.35 33.89
C LYS A 307 -0.02 2.98 32.50
N THR A 308 0.98 3.74 32.03
CA THR A 308 0.96 4.40 30.71
C THR A 308 2.06 3.84 29.80
N PRO A 309 1.73 3.38 28.57
CA PRO A 309 0.39 3.32 27.98
C PRO A 309 -0.49 2.24 28.62
N ALA A 310 -1.80 2.48 28.66
CA ALA A 310 -2.75 1.48 29.14
C ALA A 310 -2.82 0.29 28.14
N PRO A 311 -2.98 -0.97 28.60
CA PRO A 311 -3.12 -2.12 27.71
C PRO A 311 -4.22 -1.97 26.66
N GLU A 312 -5.33 -1.32 27.01
CA GLU A 312 -6.46 -1.05 26.11
C GLU A 312 -6.06 -0.12 24.95
N PHE A 313 -5.16 0.84 25.22
CA PHE A 313 -4.63 1.72 24.18
C PHE A 313 -3.80 0.92 23.18
N VAL A 314 -2.90 0.04 23.66
CA VAL A 314 -2.09 -0.81 22.80
C VAL A 314 -2.98 -1.70 21.92
N ALA A 315 -3.97 -2.38 22.51
CA ALA A 315 -4.90 -3.22 21.78
C ALA A 315 -5.70 -2.45 20.71
N PHE A 316 -6.19 -1.25 21.04
CA PHE A 316 -6.89 -0.41 20.08
C PHE A 316 -5.97 0.08 18.95
N THR A 317 -4.74 0.47 19.25
CA THR A 317 -3.76 0.85 18.22
C THR A 317 -3.45 -0.32 17.28
N GLN A 318 -3.32 -1.55 17.79
CA GLN A 318 -3.14 -2.73 16.94
C GLN A 318 -4.32 -2.92 15.97
N VAL A 319 -5.56 -2.74 16.43
CA VAL A 319 -6.76 -2.79 15.57
C VAL A 319 -6.72 -1.68 14.51
N MET A 320 -6.35 -0.45 14.88
CA MET A 320 -6.24 0.65 13.92
C MET A 320 -5.17 0.39 12.86
N ILE A 321 -4.01 -0.13 13.25
CA ILE A 321 -2.95 -0.53 12.31
C ILE A 321 -3.46 -1.61 11.37
N ALA A 322 -4.14 -2.64 11.89
CA ALA A 322 -4.71 -3.71 11.09
C ALA A 322 -5.73 -3.19 10.06
N VAL A 323 -6.62 -2.26 10.45
CA VAL A 323 -7.55 -1.60 9.53
C VAL A 323 -6.81 -0.78 8.48
N ALA A 324 -5.78 -0.04 8.87
CA ALA A 324 -5.05 0.83 7.96
C ALA A 324 -4.31 0.04 6.86
N ILE A 325 -3.57 -1.00 7.23
CA ILE A 325 -2.78 -1.79 6.26
C ILE A 325 -3.66 -2.70 5.38
N LYS A 326 -4.88 -3.03 5.82
CA LYS A 326 -5.88 -3.75 5.01
C LYS A 326 -6.32 -2.99 3.77
N SER A 327 -6.13 -1.67 3.70
CA SER A 327 -6.29 -0.91 2.45
C SER A 327 -5.42 -1.42 1.29
N LEU A 328 -4.31 -2.11 1.60
CA LEU A 328 -3.42 -2.75 0.63
C LEU A 328 -3.55 -4.27 0.63
N ASP A 329 -4.61 -4.80 1.25
CA ASP A 329 -4.88 -6.21 1.50
C ASP A 329 -3.84 -6.93 2.36
N LEU A 330 -2.97 -6.18 3.05
CA LEU A 330 -1.91 -6.77 3.87
C LEU A 330 -2.49 -7.40 5.14
N PRO A 331 -2.16 -8.66 5.45
CA PRO A 331 -2.54 -9.28 6.71
C PRO A 331 -1.74 -8.69 7.88
N TYR A 332 -2.34 -8.63 9.07
CA TYR A 332 -1.69 -8.07 10.26
C TYR A 332 -0.43 -8.84 10.68
N SER A 333 -0.37 -10.15 10.43
CA SER A 333 0.80 -10.98 10.72
C SER A 333 2.06 -10.58 9.93
N PHE A 334 1.94 -9.75 8.89
CA PHE A 334 3.11 -9.20 8.22
C PHE A 334 3.73 -8.03 9.00
N PHE A 335 2.91 -7.33 9.79
CA PHE A 335 3.35 -6.23 10.65
C PHE A 335 3.87 -6.74 11.99
N ASP A 336 3.19 -7.74 12.55
CA ASP A 336 3.59 -8.39 13.81
C ASP A 336 3.49 -9.92 13.67
N GLU A 337 4.63 -10.56 13.52
CA GLU A 337 4.73 -12.01 13.29
C GLU A 337 4.27 -12.83 14.50
N SER A 338 4.26 -12.25 15.71
CA SER A 338 3.82 -12.94 16.93
C SER A 338 2.32 -13.25 16.93
N HIS A 339 1.53 -12.55 16.11
CA HIS A 339 0.09 -12.73 15.99
C HIS A 339 -0.30 -13.88 15.04
N SER A 340 0.62 -14.79 14.71
CA SER A 340 0.29 -15.97 13.92
C SER A 340 1.23 -17.14 14.17
N ASN A 341 0.72 -18.37 14.03
CA ASN A 341 1.54 -19.57 13.96
C ASN A 341 1.89 -19.89 12.48
N TYR A 342 2.60 -21.01 12.24
CA TYR A 342 2.98 -21.41 10.88
C TYR A 342 1.78 -21.52 9.92
N SER A 343 0.72 -22.21 10.33
CA SER A 343 -0.48 -22.43 9.52
C SER A 343 -1.24 -21.13 9.23
N GLY A 344 -1.37 -20.26 10.23
CA GLY A 344 -1.99 -18.94 10.07
C GLY A 344 -1.17 -18.03 9.14
N SER A 345 0.15 -17.97 9.32
CA SER A 345 1.05 -17.20 8.45
C SER A 345 1.02 -17.70 7.01
N ARG A 346 0.96 -19.02 6.81
CA ARG A 346 0.79 -19.67 5.51
C ARG A 346 -0.53 -19.25 4.85
N GLN A 347 -1.64 -19.31 5.58
CA GLN A 347 -2.95 -18.94 5.05
C GLN A 347 -3.02 -17.44 4.70
N ALA A 348 -2.47 -16.59 5.57
CA ALA A 348 -2.38 -15.15 5.35
C ALA A 348 -1.56 -14.82 4.09
N LEU A 349 -0.40 -15.46 3.92
CA LEU A 349 0.42 -15.32 2.72
C LEU A 349 -0.33 -15.77 1.46
N LEU A 350 -1.05 -16.90 1.51
CA LEU A 350 -1.82 -17.40 0.36
C LEU A 350 -2.95 -16.43 -0.04
N GLN A 351 -3.71 -15.90 0.91
CA GLN A 351 -4.76 -14.91 0.62
C GLN A 351 -4.17 -13.63 0.01
N TYR A 352 -3.04 -13.17 0.57
CA TYR A 352 -2.35 -12.01 0.04
C TYR A 352 -1.82 -12.25 -1.38
N GLU A 353 -1.25 -13.42 -1.66
CA GLU A 353 -0.78 -13.80 -3.00
C GLU A 353 -1.87 -13.79 -4.05
N MET A 354 -3.10 -14.22 -3.69
CA MET A 354 -4.26 -14.15 -4.60
C MET A 354 -4.61 -12.69 -4.92
N SER A 355 -4.58 -11.81 -3.92
CA SER A 355 -4.78 -10.37 -4.14
C SER A 355 -3.64 -9.73 -4.95
N ALA A 356 -2.39 -10.11 -4.69
CA ALA A 356 -1.22 -9.62 -5.40
C ALA A 356 -1.21 -10.09 -6.87
N ALA A 357 -1.72 -11.29 -7.16
CA ALA A 357 -1.81 -11.83 -8.53
C ALA A 357 -2.64 -10.95 -9.47
N ILE A 358 -3.74 -10.37 -9.01
CA ILE A 358 -4.57 -9.45 -9.82
C ILE A 358 -3.76 -8.21 -10.19
N LYS A 359 -3.09 -7.61 -9.20
CA LYS A 359 -2.28 -6.39 -9.37
C LYS A 359 -1.04 -6.64 -10.25
N ARG A 360 -0.43 -7.83 -10.13
CA ARG A 360 0.61 -8.29 -11.04
C ARG A 360 0.09 -8.39 -12.48
N GLY A 361 -1.10 -8.95 -12.66
CA GLY A 361 -1.77 -9.03 -13.97
C GLY A 361 -1.94 -7.67 -14.63
N ASP A 362 -2.42 -6.67 -13.88
CA ASP A 362 -2.53 -5.29 -14.39
C ASP A 362 -1.19 -4.75 -14.86
N LEU A 363 -0.12 -4.97 -14.07
CA LEU A 363 1.21 -4.48 -14.42
C LEU A 363 1.80 -5.25 -15.62
N GLN A 364 1.57 -6.56 -15.72
CA GLN A 364 1.93 -7.36 -16.89
C GLN A 364 1.26 -6.81 -18.15
N MET A 365 -0.04 -6.47 -18.09
CA MET A 365 -0.76 -5.87 -19.23
C MET A 365 -0.13 -4.54 -19.68
N ILE A 366 0.31 -3.71 -18.73
CA ILE A 366 1.02 -2.45 -19.03
C ILE A 366 2.38 -2.75 -19.67
N LEU A 367 3.16 -3.65 -19.09
CA LEU A 367 4.47 -4.04 -19.60
C LEU A 367 4.36 -4.64 -21.01
N ASP A 368 3.37 -5.49 -21.27
CA ASP A 368 3.07 -6.04 -22.58
C ASP A 368 2.73 -4.96 -23.59
N ARG A 369 1.88 -4.00 -23.20
CA ARG A 369 1.53 -2.88 -24.08
C ARG A 369 2.72 -2.00 -24.42
N LEU A 370 3.59 -1.73 -23.45
CA LEU A 370 4.81 -0.93 -23.64
C LEU A 370 5.82 -1.69 -24.50
N LEU A 371 6.05 -2.98 -24.23
CA LEU A 371 6.97 -3.79 -25.00
C LEU A 371 6.47 -4.02 -26.42
N ALA A 372 5.19 -4.31 -26.64
CA ALA A 372 4.62 -4.46 -27.98
C ALA A 372 4.80 -3.20 -28.82
N TRP A 373 4.68 -2.02 -28.20
CA TRP A 373 5.01 -0.76 -28.86
C TRP A 373 6.50 -0.67 -29.21
N ARG A 374 7.39 -0.99 -28.27
CA ARG A 374 8.84 -0.94 -28.49
C ARG A 374 9.32 -1.91 -29.57
N VAL A 375 8.76 -3.12 -29.58
CA VAL A 375 9.02 -4.18 -30.56
C VAL A 375 8.66 -3.72 -31.97
N ARG A 376 7.52 -3.04 -32.15
CA ARG A 376 7.15 -2.46 -33.45
C ARG A 376 8.17 -1.44 -33.95
N LEU A 377 8.76 -0.65 -33.04
CA LEU A 377 9.84 0.26 -33.40
C LEU A 377 11.11 -0.52 -33.79
N TRP A 378 11.52 -1.53 -33.04
CA TRP A 378 12.69 -2.35 -33.43
C TRP A 378 12.54 -3.02 -34.80
N ILE A 379 11.34 -3.50 -35.12
CA ILE A 379 11.04 -4.08 -36.44
C ILE A 379 11.12 -2.98 -37.52
N ALA A 380 10.52 -1.81 -37.27
CA ALA A 380 10.55 -0.69 -38.21
C ALA A 380 11.98 -0.15 -38.45
N ASP A 381 12.83 -0.16 -37.41
CA ASP A 381 14.22 0.28 -37.46
C ASP A 381 15.18 -0.79 -38.03
N GLY A 382 14.69 -2.00 -38.32
CA GLY A 382 15.52 -3.13 -38.79
C GLY A 382 16.42 -3.75 -37.71
N VAL A 383 16.22 -3.41 -36.44
CA VAL A 383 17.00 -3.92 -35.29
C VAL A 383 16.57 -5.34 -34.89
N LEU A 384 15.30 -5.65 -35.10
CA LEU A 384 14.70 -6.98 -34.91
C LEU A 384 14.16 -7.47 -36.25
N GLU A 385 14.91 -8.35 -36.90
CA GLU A 385 14.47 -9.03 -38.11
C GLU A 385 13.61 -10.24 -37.75
N LEU A 386 12.46 -10.36 -38.42
CA LEU A 386 11.55 -11.48 -38.21
C LEU A 386 11.78 -12.56 -39.28
N PRO A 387 11.58 -13.85 -38.95
CA PRO A 387 11.56 -14.90 -39.94
C PRO A 387 10.55 -14.63 -41.06
N ALA A 388 10.81 -15.18 -42.25
CA ALA A 388 9.92 -14.98 -43.40
C ALA A 388 8.47 -15.39 -43.08
N GLY A 389 7.52 -14.50 -43.37
CA GLY A 389 6.09 -14.70 -43.12
C GLY A 389 5.62 -14.38 -41.70
N TRP A 390 6.51 -14.04 -40.77
CA TRP A 390 6.13 -13.65 -39.42
C TRP A 390 5.71 -12.19 -39.35
N LEU A 391 4.70 -11.93 -38.51
CA LEU A 391 4.23 -10.61 -38.12
C LEU A 391 4.66 -10.31 -36.69
N ALA A 392 4.63 -9.04 -36.29
CA ALA A 392 4.83 -8.64 -34.90
C ALA A 392 3.83 -9.33 -33.94
N SER A 393 2.65 -9.70 -34.45
CA SER A 393 1.61 -10.44 -33.73
C SER A 393 1.91 -11.93 -33.54
N ASP A 394 2.99 -12.47 -34.13
CA ASP A 394 3.41 -13.86 -33.93
C ASP A 394 4.42 -13.98 -32.79
N LEU A 395 5.04 -12.85 -32.40
CA LEU A 395 5.89 -12.79 -31.23
C LEU A 395 5.08 -13.05 -29.95
N ARG A 396 5.61 -13.89 -29.08
CA ARG A 396 5.03 -14.26 -27.79
C ARG A 396 6.09 -14.10 -26.72
N TRP A 397 5.69 -13.60 -25.56
CA TRP A 397 6.53 -13.45 -24.39
C TRP A 397 5.68 -13.52 -23.13
N GLU A 398 6.35 -13.66 -22.00
CA GLU A 398 5.75 -13.71 -20.66
C GLU A 398 6.59 -12.85 -19.70
N TRP A 399 5.93 -12.04 -18.90
CA TRP A 399 6.56 -11.39 -17.74
C TRP A 399 6.32 -12.26 -16.52
N MET A 400 7.30 -13.05 -16.11
CA MET A 400 7.14 -13.88 -14.92
C MET A 400 7.38 -13.04 -13.67
N ALA A 401 6.43 -13.05 -12.73
CA ALA A 401 6.60 -12.35 -11.47
C ALA A 401 7.69 -12.99 -10.60
N ALA A 402 8.25 -12.20 -9.68
CA ALA A 402 9.15 -12.73 -8.66
C ALA A 402 8.51 -13.87 -7.88
N GLY A 403 9.30 -14.91 -7.64
CA GLY A 403 8.87 -16.08 -6.89
C GLY A 403 8.79 -15.82 -5.40
N LEU A 404 8.02 -16.67 -4.72
CA LEU A 404 7.96 -16.67 -3.26
C LEU A 404 9.15 -17.43 -2.67
N PRO A 405 9.80 -16.89 -1.63
CA PRO A 405 10.75 -17.67 -0.83
C PRO A 405 10.03 -18.83 -0.13
N TRP A 406 10.80 -19.82 0.30
CA TRP A 406 10.30 -20.93 1.12
C TRP A 406 10.06 -20.43 2.54
N VAL A 407 8.96 -20.86 3.16
CA VAL A 407 8.73 -20.67 4.60
C VAL A 407 9.33 -21.85 5.37
N ASP A 408 9.04 -23.07 4.92
CA ASP A 408 9.68 -24.31 5.37
C ASP A 408 10.21 -25.07 4.14
N PRO A 409 11.49 -24.89 3.79
CA PRO A 409 12.04 -25.45 2.55
C PRO A 409 11.85 -26.96 2.43
N LEU A 410 12.05 -27.71 3.53
CA LEU A 410 12.00 -29.17 3.49
C LEU A 410 10.57 -29.68 3.32
N LYS A 411 9.64 -29.22 4.16
CA LYS A 411 8.23 -29.68 4.09
C LYS A 411 7.59 -29.32 2.76
N GLU A 412 7.84 -28.11 2.29
CA GLU A 412 7.25 -27.67 1.03
C GLU A 412 7.89 -28.35 -0.18
N ALA A 413 9.21 -28.57 -0.20
CA ALA A 413 9.86 -29.28 -1.31
C ALA A 413 9.35 -30.73 -1.39
N ASN A 414 9.21 -31.40 -0.25
CA ASN A 414 8.63 -32.74 -0.19
C ASN A 414 7.17 -32.74 -0.67
N ALA A 415 6.37 -31.75 -0.28
CA ALA A 415 5.00 -31.60 -0.75
C ALA A 415 4.94 -31.37 -2.28
N ASP A 416 5.84 -30.56 -2.83
CA ASP A 416 5.89 -30.32 -4.28
C ASP A 416 6.38 -31.57 -5.05
N ILE A 417 7.35 -32.33 -4.53
CA ILE A 417 7.79 -33.61 -5.10
C ILE A 417 6.62 -34.61 -5.10
N ALA A 418 5.93 -34.76 -3.96
CA ALA A 418 4.78 -35.64 -3.85
C ALA A 418 3.65 -35.23 -4.81
N ALA A 419 3.34 -33.94 -4.91
CA ALA A 419 2.32 -33.42 -5.82
C ALA A 419 2.66 -33.63 -7.30
N VAL A 420 3.94 -33.48 -7.68
CA VAL A 420 4.40 -33.76 -9.05
C VAL A 420 4.31 -35.26 -9.35
N ASN A 421 4.76 -36.12 -8.43
CA ASN A 421 4.69 -37.57 -8.62
C ASN A 421 3.23 -38.08 -8.65
N ALA A 422 2.32 -37.44 -7.92
CA ALA A 422 0.88 -37.73 -7.94
C ALA A 422 0.15 -37.13 -9.16
N GLY A 423 0.83 -36.36 -10.02
CA GLY A 423 0.21 -35.70 -11.18
C GLY A 423 -0.71 -34.53 -10.83
N LEU A 424 -0.69 -34.04 -9.58
CA LEU A 424 -1.48 -32.89 -9.13
C LEU A 424 -0.86 -31.54 -9.55
N LYS A 425 0.46 -31.52 -9.77
CA LYS A 425 1.21 -30.35 -10.23
C LYS A 425 2.19 -30.70 -11.33
N THR A 426 2.48 -29.72 -12.18
CA THR A 426 3.59 -29.82 -13.14
C THR A 426 4.88 -29.25 -12.53
N ARG A 427 6.04 -29.72 -13.01
CA ARG A 427 7.35 -29.13 -12.64
C ARG A 427 7.44 -27.65 -13.01
N THR A 428 6.82 -27.27 -14.13
CA THR A 428 6.72 -25.88 -14.58
C THR A 428 5.96 -25.02 -13.58
N GLU A 429 4.85 -25.51 -13.03
CA GLU A 429 4.08 -24.78 -12.02
C GLU A 429 4.89 -24.58 -10.73
N VAL A 430 5.56 -25.64 -10.26
CA VAL A 430 6.40 -25.59 -9.05
C VAL A 430 7.53 -24.56 -9.21
N LEU A 431 8.27 -24.60 -10.32
CA LEU A 431 9.36 -23.67 -10.56
C LEU A 431 8.86 -22.24 -10.83
N ARG A 432 7.76 -22.08 -11.57
CA ARG A 432 7.16 -20.76 -11.85
C ARG A 432 6.74 -20.06 -10.56
N ARG A 433 6.21 -20.79 -9.57
CA ARG A 433 5.90 -20.22 -8.24
C ARG A 433 7.14 -19.68 -7.53
N ARG A 434 8.32 -20.19 -7.89
CA ARG A 434 9.64 -19.75 -7.42
C ARG A 434 10.32 -18.76 -8.37
N GLY A 435 9.59 -18.24 -9.37
CA GLY A 435 10.12 -17.27 -10.33
C GLY A 435 11.15 -17.85 -11.30
N ARG A 436 11.20 -19.18 -11.43
CA ARG A 436 12.12 -19.88 -12.34
C ARG A 436 11.35 -20.49 -13.50
N ASP A 437 11.97 -20.52 -14.66
CA ASP A 437 11.45 -21.27 -15.80
C ASP A 437 12.04 -22.67 -15.86
N PHE A 438 11.19 -23.62 -16.25
CA PHE A 438 11.56 -25.02 -16.28
C PHE A 438 12.60 -25.34 -17.35
N ARG A 439 12.46 -24.79 -18.56
CA ARG A 439 13.41 -25.09 -19.66
C ARG A 439 14.78 -24.50 -19.33
N ALA A 440 14.80 -23.23 -18.94
CA ALA A 440 16.03 -22.58 -18.49
C ALA A 440 16.72 -23.33 -17.34
N THR A 441 15.94 -23.83 -16.36
CA THR A 441 16.49 -24.63 -15.25
C THR A 441 17.09 -25.95 -15.73
N VAL A 442 16.44 -26.65 -16.68
CA VAL A 442 16.97 -27.90 -17.24
C VAL A 442 18.25 -27.66 -18.02
N ASP A 443 18.31 -26.60 -18.82
CA ASP A 443 19.49 -26.24 -19.62
C ASP A 443 20.68 -25.84 -18.73
N GLU A 444 20.42 -25.06 -17.68
CA GLU A 444 21.40 -24.69 -16.64
C GLU A 444 21.94 -25.94 -15.93
N LEU A 445 21.05 -26.82 -15.45
CA LEU A 445 21.45 -28.08 -14.82
C LEU A 445 22.27 -28.97 -15.76
N ALA A 446 21.93 -29.04 -17.05
CA ALA A 446 22.69 -29.81 -18.03
C ALA A 446 24.10 -29.24 -18.22
N ALA A 447 24.23 -27.91 -18.31
CA ALA A 447 25.51 -27.22 -18.42
C ALA A 447 26.37 -27.39 -17.15
N GLU A 448 25.77 -27.22 -15.96
CA GLU A 448 26.43 -27.44 -14.67
C GLU A 448 26.95 -28.87 -14.54
N ASN A 449 26.12 -29.87 -14.84
CA ASN A 449 26.53 -31.27 -14.78
C ASN A 449 27.67 -31.60 -15.75
N LYS A 450 27.67 -31.00 -16.94
CA LYS A 450 28.77 -31.13 -17.91
C LYS A 450 30.05 -30.48 -17.37
N TYR A 451 29.95 -29.30 -16.78
CA TYR A 451 31.08 -28.60 -16.18
C TYR A 451 31.66 -29.35 -14.98
N LEU A 452 30.82 -29.83 -14.05
CA LEU A 452 31.23 -30.61 -12.89
C LEU A 452 31.98 -31.89 -13.28
N LYS A 453 31.48 -32.61 -14.30
CA LYS A 453 32.17 -33.78 -14.88
C LYS A 453 33.53 -33.41 -15.47
N THR A 454 33.64 -32.26 -16.11
CA THR A 454 34.89 -31.77 -16.72
C THR A 454 35.88 -31.30 -15.67
N ALA A 455 35.39 -30.68 -14.59
CA ALA A 455 36.18 -30.19 -13.47
C ALA A 455 36.55 -31.29 -12.45
N GLY A 456 36.04 -32.52 -12.62
CA GLY A 456 36.30 -33.63 -11.70
C GLY A 456 35.62 -33.52 -10.34
N VAL A 457 34.57 -32.69 -10.21
CA VAL A 457 33.81 -32.51 -8.96
C VAL A 457 32.63 -33.47 -8.95
N GLY A 458 32.71 -34.52 -8.13
CA GLY A 458 31.62 -35.47 -7.91
C GLY A 458 30.63 -34.95 -6.86
N LEU A 459 29.40 -34.66 -7.25
CA LEU A 459 28.29 -34.47 -6.30
C LEU A 459 27.80 -35.85 -5.85
N ALA A 460 28.07 -36.23 -4.60
CA ALA A 460 27.45 -37.41 -4.02
C ALA A 460 25.94 -37.16 -3.83
N PRO A 461 25.06 -38.11 -4.19
CA PRO A 461 23.64 -37.98 -3.88
C PRO A 461 23.47 -38.02 -2.35
N VAL A 462 23.12 -36.89 -1.74
CA VAL A 462 22.72 -36.84 -0.34
C VAL A 462 21.31 -37.40 -0.24
N SER A 463 21.19 -38.69 0.08
CA SER A 463 19.90 -39.29 0.44
C SER A 463 19.52 -38.81 1.84
N VAL A 464 18.73 -37.73 1.93
CA VAL A 464 18.06 -37.39 3.19
C VAL A 464 16.87 -38.34 3.32
N ALA A 465 17.02 -39.37 4.15
CA ALA A 465 15.88 -40.16 4.60
C ALA A 465 15.00 -39.23 5.46
N VAL A 466 13.79 -38.93 4.99
CA VAL A 466 12.86 -38.07 5.72
C VAL A 466 11.91 -38.95 6.51
N ASP A 467 12.10 -38.98 7.83
CA ASP A 467 11.10 -39.47 8.77
C ASP A 467 9.96 -38.44 8.78
N LEU A 468 8.84 -38.80 8.13
CA LEU A 468 7.60 -38.04 8.21
C LEU A 468 6.96 -38.37 9.55
N GLY A 469 7.54 -37.84 10.63
CA GLY A 469 7.05 -38.07 11.99
C GLY A 469 5.56 -37.78 12.06
N SER A 470 4.76 -38.84 12.21
CA SER A 470 3.40 -38.77 12.70
C SER A 470 3.49 -38.25 14.12
N LYS A 471 3.28 -36.94 14.30
CA LYS A 471 2.82 -36.47 15.60
C LYS A 471 1.39 -36.98 15.72
N ASP A 472 1.23 -38.03 16.51
CA ASP A 472 -0.01 -38.31 17.19
C ASP A 472 -0.37 -37.02 17.95
N ASP A 473 -1.40 -36.34 17.48
CA ASP A 473 -2.10 -35.32 18.24
C ASP A 473 -2.91 -36.06 19.31
N ASP A 474 -2.21 -36.57 20.32
CA ASP A 474 -2.77 -37.03 21.58
C ASP A 474 -2.23 -36.15 22.71
N GLU A 475 -3.20 -35.62 23.48
CA GLU A 475 -3.13 -35.08 24.85
C GLU A 475 -3.11 -33.55 25.11
N GLU A 476 -4.27 -33.16 25.71
CA GLU A 476 -4.67 -32.03 26.57
C GLU A 476 -4.83 -30.59 26.04
#